data_AF-A0A7J3Q9B5-F1
#
_entry.id   AF-A0A7J3Q9B5-F1
#
_cell.length_a   1.000
_cell.length_b   1.000
_cell.length_c   1.000
_cell.angle_alpha   90.00
_cell.angle_beta   90.00
_cell.angle_gamma   90.00
#
_symmetry.space_group_name_H-M   'P 1'
#
loop_
_entity.id
_entity.type
_entity.pdbx_description
1 polymer ?
#
loop_
_entity_poly.entity_id
_entity_poly.type
_entity_poly.pdbx_seq_one_letter_code
_entity_poly.pdbx_strand_id
1 'polypeptide(L)'
;MFRVVYDIVLKGIPEELTCLTKLGEYLFARGTCVGTHTSFLCSYKDCLIKVAPQVIKPHYLTQDFVQAGAVKVIIESQDHYSLVTVTSEVHRVLKECGVAVRILPE
;
A
#
# COMPACT_ATOMS: atom_id res chain seq x y z
N MET A 1 -10.15 14.49 -10.14
CA MET A 1 -9.39 13.72 -9.13
C MET A 1 -9.30 12.27 -9.58
N PHE A 2 -8.08 11.79 -9.77
CA PHE A 2 -7.76 10.43 -10.16
C PHE A 2 -7.26 9.64 -8.95
N ARG A 3 -7.53 8.33 -8.92
CA ARG A 3 -7.21 7.46 -7.79
C ARG A 3 -6.80 6.08 -8.27
N VAL A 4 -5.81 5.49 -7.60
CA VAL A 4 -5.40 4.09 -7.77
C VAL A 4 -5.35 3.42 -6.39
N VAL A 5 -5.89 2.21 -6.31
CA VAL A 5 -5.88 1.41 -5.08
C VAL A 5 -5.18 0.08 -5.34
N TYR A 6 -4.10 -0.13 -4.61
CA TYR A 6 -3.46 -1.43 -4.49
C TYR A 6 -3.97 -2.15 -3.26
N ASP A 7 -4.34 -3.39 -3.45
CA ASP A 7 -4.67 -4.35 -2.40
C ASP A 7 -3.52 -5.35 -2.30
N ILE A 8 -2.81 -5.30 -1.19
CA ILE A 8 -1.66 -6.15 -0.90
C ILE A 8 -2.13 -7.21 0.09
N VAL A 9 -2.05 -8.47 -0.30
CA VAL A 9 -2.40 -9.60 0.57
C VAL A 9 -1.11 -10.12 1.20
N LEU A 10 -1.00 -9.98 2.52
CA LEU A 10 0.12 -10.48 3.30
C LEU A 10 -0.21 -11.91 3.78
N LYS A 11 0.71 -12.83 3.55
CA LYS A 11 0.68 -14.23 4.01
C LYS A 11 1.20 -14.38 5.44
N GLY A 12 1.62 -13.30 6.09
CA GLY A 12 2.07 -13.29 7.48
C GLY A 12 3.55 -13.68 7.64
N ILE A 13 4.36 -13.48 6.59
CA ILE A 13 5.81 -13.76 6.62
C ILE A 13 6.61 -12.48 6.95
N PRO A 14 7.74 -12.55 7.67
CA PRO A 14 8.52 -11.37 8.09
C PRO A 14 9.00 -10.46 6.93
N GLU A 15 9.19 -11.03 5.75
CA GLU A 15 9.63 -10.32 4.55
C GLU A 15 8.58 -9.31 4.07
N GLU A 16 7.29 -9.58 4.30
CA GLU A 16 6.18 -8.70 3.93
C GLU A 16 6.13 -7.44 4.81
N LEU A 17 6.35 -7.61 6.12
CA LEU A 17 6.52 -6.50 7.05
C LEU A 17 7.73 -5.64 6.67
N THR A 18 8.85 -6.29 6.34
CA THR A 18 10.05 -5.61 5.84
C THR A 18 9.76 -4.81 4.57
N CYS A 19 8.93 -5.33 3.67
CA CYS A 19 8.54 -4.60 2.47
C CYS A 19 7.75 -3.33 2.77
N LEU A 20 6.76 -3.41 3.66
CA LEU A 20 5.96 -2.24 4.03
C LEU A 20 6.81 -1.17 4.69
N THR A 21 7.77 -1.57 5.51
CA THR A 21 8.78 -0.66 6.06
C THR A 21 9.63 -0.02 4.96
N LYS A 22 10.13 -0.80 3.99
CA LYS A 22 10.89 -0.27 2.85
C LYS A 22 10.07 0.68 1.98
N LEU A 23 8.79 0.40 1.77
CA LEU A 23 7.88 1.32 1.07
C LEU A 23 7.72 2.61 1.87
N GLY A 24 7.53 2.52 3.18
CA GLY A 24 7.49 3.67 4.08
C GLY A 24 8.77 4.51 4.03
N GLU A 25 9.94 3.87 4.11
CA GLU A 25 11.25 4.52 4.00
C GLU A 25 11.44 5.18 2.63
N TYR A 26 11.08 4.49 1.54
CA TYR A 26 11.15 5.02 0.18
C TYR A 26 10.32 6.30 0.03
N LEU A 27 9.09 6.27 0.55
CA LEU A 27 8.19 7.42 0.51
C LEU A 27 8.64 8.54 1.44
N PHE A 28 9.15 8.22 2.63
CA PHE A 28 9.68 9.20 3.58
C PHE A 28 10.92 9.92 3.05
N ALA A 29 11.82 9.21 2.39
CA ALA A 29 13.02 9.80 1.79
C ALA A 29 12.69 10.76 0.63
N ARG A 30 11.52 10.60 0.00
CA ARG A 30 11.14 11.30 -1.24
C ARG A 30 9.97 12.27 -1.07
N GLY A 31 9.26 12.24 0.05
CA GLY A 31 8.09 13.05 0.33
C GLY A 31 7.85 13.24 1.83
N THR A 32 6.90 14.10 2.18
CA THR A 32 6.55 14.35 3.59
C THR A 32 5.50 13.33 4.01
N CYS A 33 5.88 12.41 4.89
CA CYS A 33 5.01 11.36 5.41
C CYS A 33 4.72 11.57 6.90
N VAL A 34 3.46 11.34 7.29
CA VAL A 34 3.01 11.27 8.67
C VAL A 34 2.29 9.94 8.90
N GLY A 35 2.51 9.28 10.05
CA GLY A 35 1.92 7.97 10.29
C GLY A 35 2.03 7.46 11.72
N THR A 36 1.24 6.44 12.04
CA THR A 36 1.32 5.62 13.26
C THR A 36 1.87 4.24 12.90
N HIS A 37 2.05 3.34 13.88
CA HIS A 37 2.56 1.98 13.65
C HIS A 37 1.85 1.19 12.54
N THR A 38 0.62 1.57 12.16
CA THR A 38 -0.21 0.80 11.23
C THR A 38 -0.56 1.54 9.95
N SER A 39 -0.54 2.88 9.92
CA SER A 39 -0.93 3.64 8.72
C SER A 39 -0.02 4.83 8.47
N PHE A 40 0.32 5.08 7.21
CA PHE A 40 1.07 6.27 6.80
C PHE A 40 0.35 7.02 5.68
N LEU A 41 0.43 8.35 5.72
CA LEU A 41 -0.05 9.28 4.70
C LEU A 41 1.14 10.12 4.22
N CYS A 42 1.43 10.09 2.93
CA CYS A 42 2.55 10.78 2.32
C CYS A 42 2.06 11.73 1.22
N SER A 43 2.64 12.93 1.17
CA SER A 43 2.55 13.79 -0.02
C SER A 43 3.80 13.60 -0.87
N TYR A 44 3.65 13.10 -2.10
CA TYR A 44 4.74 12.87 -3.03
C TYR A 44 4.35 13.27 -4.45
N LYS A 45 5.08 14.21 -5.07
CA LYS A 45 4.83 14.72 -6.44
C LYS A 45 3.34 15.02 -6.69
N ASP A 46 2.73 15.83 -5.81
CA ASP A 46 1.31 16.20 -5.88
C ASP A 46 0.31 15.02 -5.80
N CYS A 47 0.79 13.87 -5.31
CA CYS A 47 -0.04 12.72 -4.99
C CYS A 47 -0.12 12.54 -3.47
N LEU A 48 -1.33 12.28 -2.98
CA LEU A 48 -1.57 11.80 -1.63
C LEU A 48 -1.55 10.28 -1.63
N ILE A 49 -0.61 9.69 -0.89
CA ILE A 49 -0.44 8.25 -0.77
C ILE A 49 -0.80 7.85 0.65
N LYS A 50 -1.83 7.02 0.82
CA LYS A 50 -2.25 6.47 2.11
C LYS A 50 -2.04 4.96 2.11
N VAL A 51 -1.33 4.46 3.10
CA VAL A 51 -1.20 3.03 3.35
C VAL A 51 -1.81 2.70 4.69
N ALA A 52 -2.78 1.79 4.70
CA ALA A 52 -3.50 1.40 5.90
C ALA A 52 -3.75 -0.11 5.91
N PRO A 53 -3.74 -0.76 7.08
CA PRO A 53 -4.10 -2.15 7.19
C PRO A 53 -5.61 -2.25 6.98
N GLN A 54 -6.02 -3.12 6.09
CA GLN A 54 -7.37 -3.60 6.05
C GLN A 54 -7.51 -4.73 7.07
N VAL A 55 -8.17 -4.42 8.18
CA VAL A 55 -8.83 -5.48 8.95
C VAL A 55 -9.97 -5.97 8.07
N ILE A 56 -9.77 -7.09 7.37
CA ILE A 56 -10.88 -7.78 6.72
C ILE A 56 -11.81 -8.18 7.85
N LYS A 57 -12.95 -7.48 7.99
CA LYS A 57 -13.99 -7.89 8.95
C LYS A 57 -14.27 -9.37 8.69
N PRO A 58 -14.24 -10.24 9.72
CA PRO A 58 -14.47 -11.66 9.50
C PRO A 58 -15.91 -11.82 9.00
N HIS A 59 -16.07 -12.05 7.71
CA HIS A 59 -17.28 -12.69 7.21
C HIS A 59 -17.10 -14.16 7.54
N TYR A 60 -17.88 -14.60 8.53
CA TYR A 60 -18.07 -15.96 9.01
C TYR A 60 -17.71 -17.03 7.98
N LEU A 61 -16.46 -17.49 8.00
CA LEU A 61 -16.07 -18.74 7.39
C LEU A 61 -15.16 -19.44 8.40
N THR A 62 -15.77 -20.45 9.00
CA THR A 62 -15.17 -21.51 9.78
C THR A 62 -13.90 -22.09 9.15
N GLN A 63 -13.01 -22.53 10.04
CA GLN A 63 -11.85 -23.40 9.83
C GLN A 63 -10.54 -22.73 9.44
N ASP A 64 -9.68 -22.68 10.47
CA ASP A 64 -8.23 -22.85 10.44
C ASP A 64 -7.53 -22.29 9.21
N PHE A 65 -7.04 -21.06 9.21
CA PHE A 65 -5.78 -20.69 8.54
C PHE A 65 -5.37 -19.28 8.98
N VAL A 66 -4.07 -19.14 9.26
CA VAL A 66 -3.24 -17.93 9.44
C VAL A 66 -3.97 -16.63 9.07
N GLN A 67 -4.08 -15.68 10.01
CA GLN A 67 -4.63 -14.35 9.75
C GLN A 67 -3.84 -13.66 8.63
N ALA A 68 -4.31 -13.80 7.40
CA ALA A 68 -3.83 -13.05 6.25
C ALA A 68 -4.21 -11.57 6.48
N GLY A 69 -3.22 -10.73 6.75
CA GLY A 69 -3.41 -9.29 6.80
C GLY A 69 -3.54 -8.75 5.38
N ALA A 70 -4.49 -7.86 5.11
CA ALA A 70 -4.51 -7.10 3.87
C ALA A 70 -4.04 -5.68 4.16
N VAL A 71 -3.29 -5.07 3.23
CA VAL A 71 -2.88 -3.68 3.30
C VAL A 71 -3.33 -2.98 2.04
N LYS A 72 -4.03 -1.86 2.20
CA LYS A 72 -4.40 -1.02 1.07
C LYS A 72 -3.45 0.14 0.94
N VAL A 73 -2.93 0.33 -0.27
CA VAL A 73 -2.21 1.54 -0.69
C VAL A 73 -3.13 2.31 -1.62
N ILE A 74 -3.50 3.51 -1.21
CA ILE A 74 -4.37 4.41 -1.95
C ILE A 74 -3.50 5.57 -2.43
N ILE A 75 -3.52 5.86 -3.72
CA ILE A 75 -2.78 6.97 -4.33
C ILE A 75 -3.81 7.86 -5.02
N GLU A 76 -3.82 9.15 -4.67
CA GLU A 76 -4.77 10.13 -5.17
C GLU A 76 -4.02 11.33 -5.74
N SER A 77 -4.46 11.86 -6.89
CA SER A 77 -3.92 13.11 -7.44
C SER A 77 -4.96 13.84 -8.28
N GLN A 78 -4.77 15.15 -8.47
CA GLN A 78 -5.53 15.92 -9.44
C GLN A 78 -4.94 15.81 -10.85
N ASP A 79 -3.67 15.42 -10.97
CA ASP A 79 -2.97 15.24 -12.24
C ASP A 79 -2.74 13.76 -12.56
N HIS A 80 -3.05 13.39 -13.80
CA HIS A 80 -2.94 12.02 -14.28
C HIS A 80 -1.49 11.59 -14.55
N TYR A 81 -0.63 12.52 -14.99
CA TYR A 81 0.79 12.20 -15.21
C TYR A 81 1.51 11.92 -13.90
N SER A 82 1.30 12.78 -12.89
CA SER A 82 1.79 12.55 -11.54
C SER A 82 1.26 11.25 -10.95
N LEU A 83 -0.05 10.97 -11.09
CA LEU A 83 -0.63 9.72 -10.62
C LEU A 83 0.05 8.50 -11.25
N VAL A 84 0.16 8.43 -12.58
CA VAL A 84 0.76 7.28 -13.28
C VAL A 84 2.22 7.09 -12.87
N THR A 85 2.97 8.18 -12.75
CA THR A 85 4.38 8.15 -12.35
C THR A 85 4.54 7.59 -10.94
N VAL A 86 3.82 8.15 -9.97
CA VAL A 86 3.88 7.74 -8.55
C VAL A 86 3.38 6.31 -8.37
N THR A 87 2.27 5.97 -9.02
CA THR A 87 1.69 4.62 -9.04
C THR A 87 2.69 3.59 -9.57
N SER A 88 3.39 3.91 -10.67
CA SER A 88 4.42 3.03 -11.25
C SER A 88 5.62 2.84 -10.31
N GLU A 89 6.06 3.91 -9.63
CA GLU A 89 7.14 3.83 -8.66
C GLU A 89 6.76 2.96 -7.44
N VAL A 90 5.57 3.17 -6.87
CA VAL A 90 5.05 2.38 -5.74
C VAL A 90 4.92 0.90 -6.15
N HIS A 91 4.37 0.63 -7.33
CA HIS A 91 4.25 -0.73 -7.85
C HIS A 91 5.61 -1.41 -8.01
N ARG A 92 6.61 -0.70 -8.54
CA ARG A 92 7.97 -1.23 -8.70
C ARG A 92 8.57 -1.66 -7.36
N VAL A 93 8.46 -0.82 -6.33
CA VAL A 93 8.98 -1.14 -4.98
C VAL A 93 8.27 -2.36 -4.40
N LEU A 94 6.94 -2.42 -4.49
CA LEU A 94 6.17 -3.57 -4.03
C LEU A 94 6.55 -4.86 -4.78
N LYS A 95 6.75 -4.79 -6.10
CA LYS A 95 7.17 -5.94 -6.89
C LYS A 95 8.59 -6.41 -6.55
N GLU A 96 9.52 -5.48 -6.29
CA GLU A 96 10.88 -5.79 -5.84
C GLU A 96 10.90 -6.50 -4.49
N CYS A 97 9.90 -6.27 -3.64
CA CYS A 97 9.72 -7.03 -2.41
C CYS A 97 9.16 -8.44 -2.60
N GLY A 98 8.71 -8.81 -3.80
CA GLY A 98 8.04 -10.10 -4.03
C GLY A 98 6.64 -10.23 -3.42
N VAL A 99 6.01 -9.11 -3.04
CA VAL A 99 4.63 -9.16 -2.52
C VAL A 99 3.60 -9.27 -3.64
N ALA A 100 2.53 -10.02 -3.39
CA ALA A 100 1.42 -10.12 -4.33
C ALA A 100 0.58 -8.84 -4.26
N VAL A 101 0.51 -8.13 -5.39
CA VAL A 101 -0.24 -6.87 -5.52
C VAL A 101 -1.41 -7.08 -6.46
N ARG A 102 -2.61 -6.71 -6.02
CA ARG A 102 -3.80 -6.64 -6.86
C ARG A 102 -4.22 -5.18 -7.03
N ILE A 103 -4.40 -4.74 -8.28
CA ILE A 103 -5.01 -3.43 -8.56
C ILE A 103 -6.53 -3.60 -8.46
N LEU A 104 -7.18 -2.75 -7.67
CA LEU A 104 -8.64 -2.71 -7.62
C LEU A 104 -9.16 -1.67 -8.63
N PRO A 105 -10.15 -2.02 -9.46
CA PRO A 105 -10.88 -1.03 -10.22
C PRO A 105 -11.75 -0.22 -9.25
N GLU A 106 -11.58 1.10 -9.24
CA GLU A 106 -12.48 2.06 -8.60
C GLU A 106 -13.09 2.99 -9.65
#